data_AF-A0A6B1BDL8-F1
#
_entry.id   AF-A0A6B1BDL8-F1
#
_cell.length_a   1.000
_cell.length_b   1.000
_cell.length_c   1.000
_cell.angle_alpha   90.00
_cell.angle_beta   90.00
_cell.angle_gamma   90.00
#
_symmetry.space_group_name_H-M   'P 1'
#
loop_
_entity.id
_entity.type
_entity.pdbx_description
1 polymer ?
#
loop_
_entity_poly.entity_id
_entity_poly.type
_entity_poly.pdbx_seq_one_letter_code
_entity_poly.pdbx_strand_id
1 'polypeptide(L)'
;SVTNMSQVFHGAFSFNQPITSWNVSSVTDMSRMFAYATSFNQPLYSWDTSSLIYMPAMFSGASSFNQPLDTWNVSSVILMHDMFYNASSFNQPLDTWNVSSVTNMTRMLDFAASFDQNLGGWYVVIDSASIDRADVPGAVGTVSAQNAFLDGQNTTYRIEPGGDSDRFVIIDGNQLSMVSVDADQTTYIITITATGDSAFGNGDNRRTITVTLVGDPHA
;
A
#
# COMPACT_ATOMS: atom_id res chain seq x y z
N SER A 1 6.73 21.24 -24.00
CA SER A 1 6.83 20.67 -22.64
C SER A 1 7.37 19.26 -22.75
N VAL A 2 8.16 18.79 -21.80
CA VAL A 2 8.58 17.39 -21.73
C VAL A 2 7.45 16.60 -21.08
N THR A 3 6.97 15.54 -21.72
CA THR A 3 5.87 14.69 -21.21
C THR A 3 6.33 13.28 -20.85
N ASN A 4 7.48 12.84 -21.36
CA ASN A 4 8.05 11.53 -21.10
C ASN A 4 9.49 11.68 -20.61
N MET A 5 9.77 11.16 -19.42
CA MET A 5 11.11 11.04 -18.82
C MET A 5 11.43 9.58 -18.47
N SER A 6 10.79 8.64 -19.16
CA SER A 6 11.06 7.22 -18.95
C SER A 6 12.53 6.91 -19.25
N GLN A 7 13.14 6.10 -18.39
CA GLN A 7 14.51 5.58 -18.52
C GLN A 7 15.66 6.61 -18.63
N VAL A 8 15.44 7.90 -18.36
CA VAL A 8 16.48 8.95 -18.54
C VAL A 8 17.78 8.64 -17.80
N PHE A 9 17.72 8.04 -16.60
CA PHE A 9 18.88 7.63 -15.80
C PHE A 9 18.90 6.12 -15.52
N HIS A 10 18.24 5.32 -16.36
CA HIS A 10 18.24 3.88 -16.21
C HIS A 10 19.66 3.30 -16.34
N GLY A 11 20.11 2.55 -15.32
CA GLY A 11 21.45 1.98 -15.27
C GLY A 11 22.57 3.02 -15.10
N ALA A 12 22.25 4.27 -14.77
CA ALA A 12 23.25 5.30 -14.47
C ALA A 12 23.81 5.10 -13.05
N PHE A 13 24.56 4.01 -12.84
CA PHE A 13 24.98 3.52 -11.52
C PHE A 13 25.60 4.60 -10.61
N SER A 14 26.39 5.53 -11.18
CA SER A 14 27.08 6.60 -10.44
C SER A 14 26.34 7.94 -10.44
N PHE A 15 25.15 8.04 -11.04
CA PHE A 15 24.41 9.29 -11.12
C PHE A 15 23.88 9.72 -9.75
N ASN A 16 24.25 10.92 -9.31
CA ASN A 16 23.77 11.54 -8.07
C ASN A 16 23.86 13.07 -8.16
N GLN A 17 23.60 13.63 -9.34
CA GLN A 17 23.74 15.07 -9.59
C GLN A 17 22.42 15.80 -9.26
N PRO A 18 22.47 17.06 -8.78
CA PRO A 18 21.28 17.77 -8.35
C PRO A 18 20.29 17.99 -9.50
N ILE A 19 19.03 17.58 -9.29
CA ILE A 19 17.92 17.70 -10.25
C ILE A 19 16.64 18.26 -9.62
N THR A 20 16.72 18.70 -8.36
CA THR A 20 15.60 19.25 -7.59
C THR A 20 14.92 20.42 -8.32
N SER A 21 15.68 21.23 -9.08
CA SER A 21 15.16 22.38 -9.83
C SER A 21 14.47 22.04 -11.16
N TRP A 22 14.37 20.76 -11.53
CA TRP A 22 13.75 20.38 -12.80
C TRP A 22 12.24 20.63 -12.76
N ASN A 23 11.71 21.24 -13.82
CA ASN A 23 10.27 21.36 -14.00
C ASN A 23 9.73 20.08 -14.66
N VAL A 24 8.98 19.30 -13.89
CA VAL A 24 8.37 18.04 -14.32
C VAL A 24 6.84 18.10 -14.36
N SER A 25 6.22 19.28 -14.22
CA SER A 25 4.77 19.41 -14.04
C SER A 25 3.91 18.93 -15.23
N SER A 26 4.51 18.80 -16.41
CA SER A 26 3.86 18.26 -17.61
C SER A 26 4.22 16.80 -17.92
N VAL A 27 5.07 16.19 -17.10
CA VAL A 27 5.51 14.80 -17.32
C VAL A 27 4.39 13.87 -16.90
N THR A 28 4.06 12.92 -17.77
CA THR A 28 3.05 11.89 -17.55
C THR A 28 3.65 10.51 -17.36
N ASP A 29 4.90 10.30 -17.77
CA ASP A 29 5.60 9.02 -17.71
C ASP A 29 7.04 9.17 -17.18
N MET A 30 7.32 8.55 -16.03
CA MET A 30 8.64 8.43 -15.40
C MET A 30 9.05 6.96 -15.22
N SER A 31 8.50 6.05 -16.02
CA SER A 31 8.81 4.62 -15.96
C SER A 31 10.32 4.38 -15.97
N ARG A 32 10.83 3.63 -15.00
CA ARG A 32 12.25 3.25 -14.89
C ARG A 32 13.24 4.42 -14.89
N MET A 33 12.81 5.66 -14.59
CA MET A 33 13.67 6.85 -14.73
C MET A 33 14.99 6.72 -13.97
N PHE A 34 14.99 6.16 -12.75
CA PHE A 34 16.17 5.93 -11.92
C PHE A 34 16.44 4.44 -11.64
N ALA A 35 15.84 3.53 -12.41
CA ALA A 35 16.06 2.12 -12.18
C ALA A 35 17.54 1.77 -12.34
N TYR A 36 18.10 1.06 -11.36
CA TYR A 36 19.52 0.72 -11.22
C TYR A 36 20.48 1.92 -11.13
N ALA A 37 20.00 3.14 -10.87
CA ALA A 37 20.84 4.26 -10.50
C ALA A 37 21.28 4.13 -9.03
N THR A 38 22.16 3.16 -8.75
CA THR A 38 22.47 2.68 -7.39
C THR A 38 22.99 3.76 -6.44
N SER A 39 23.67 4.79 -6.96
CA SER A 39 24.20 5.92 -6.17
C SER A 39 23.23 7.10 -6.02
N PHE A 40 22.06 7.07 -6.67
CA PHE A 40 21.15 8.20 -6.68
C PHE A 40 20.45 8.39 -5.33
N ASN A 41 20.56 9.59 -4.75
CA ASN A 41 19.93 9.95 -3.48
C ASN A 41 19.68 11.47 -3.38
N GLN A 42 19.31 12.11 -4.49
CA GLN A 42 19.05 13.56 -4.52
C GLN A 42 17.60 13.88 -4.14
N PRO A 43 17.36 15.01 -3.44
CA PRO A 43 16.02 15.39 -3.01
C PRO A 43 15.12 15.73 -4.20
N LEU A 44 13.86 15.29 -4.13
CA LEU A 44 12.83 15.45 -5.17
C LEU A 44 11.59 16.19 -4.68
N TYR A 45 11.65 16.85 -3.51
CA TYR A 45 10.49 17.45 -2.84
C TYR A 45 9.81 18.58 -3.63
N SER A 46 10.51 19.20 -4.57
CA SER A 46 10.02 20.32 -5.40
C SER A 46 9.39 19.89 -6.72
N TRP A 47 9.36 18.59 -7.01
CA TRP A 47 8.75 18.08 -8.23
C TRP A 47 7.22 18.09 -8.10
N ASP A 48 6.56 18.74 -9.06
CA ASP A 48 5.12 18.64 -9.22
C ASP A 48 4.78 17.37 -10.01
N THR A 49 4.32 16.34 -9.30
CA THR A 49 3.97 15.04 -9.85
C THR A 49 2.49 14.89 -10.22
N SER A 50 1.69 15.96 -10.09
CA SER A 50 0.23 15.89 -10.28
C SER A 50 -0.24 15.43 -11.66
N SER A 51 0.63 15.52 -12.68
CA SER A 51 0.36 15.03 -14.04
C SER A 51 0.84 13.60 -14.31
N LEU A 52 1.53 12.95 -13.36
CA LEU A 52 2.07 11.60 -13.57
C LEU A 52 0.95 10.56 -13.68
N ILE A 53 1.08 9.71 -14.69
CA ILE A 53 0.19 8.57 -14.95
C ILE A 53 0.95 7.25 -14.78
N TYR A 54 2.22 7.20 -15.18
CA TYR A 54 3.06 6.00 -15.17
C TYR A 54 4.36 6.22 -14.42
N MET A 55 4.61 5.40 -13.39
CA MET A 55 5.90 5.35 -12.68
C MET A 55 6.37 3.92 -12.34
N PRO A 56 6.11 2.88 -13.16
CA PRO A 56 6.59 1.54 -12.86
C PRO A 56 8.12 1.51 -12.78
N ALA A 57 8.63 0.77 -11.80
CA ALA A 57 10.06 0.55 -11.57
C ALA A 57 10.91 1.84 -11.48
N MET A 58 10.34 3.00 -11.14
CA MET A 58 11.06 4.28 -11.20
C MET A 58 12.36 4.27 -10.38
N PHE A 59 12.37 3.66 -9.20
CA PHE A 59 13.53 3.50 -8.32
C PHE A 59 13.95 2.03 -8.14
N SER A 60 13.53 1.13 -9.02
CA SER A 60 13.88 -0.30 -8.91
C SER A 60 15.41 -0.47 -8.91
N GLY A 61 15.97 -1.06 -7.86
CA GLY A 61 17.41 -1.23 -7.69
C GLY A 61 18.20 0.06 -7.41
N ALA A 62 17.55 1.19 -7.16
CA ALA A 62 18.21 2.43 -6.70
C ALA A 62 18.61 2.29 -5.22
N SER A 63 19.60 1.45 -4.95
CA SER A 63 19.92 0.94 -3.61
C SER A 63 20.23 2.00 -2.56
N SER A 64 20.71 3.19 -2.94
CA SER A 64 21.01 4.29 -2.02
C SER A 64 19.87 5.29 -1.82
N PHE A 65 18.79 5.17 -2.59
CA PHE A 65 17.71 6.16 -2.58
C PHE A 65 16.90 6.08 -1.29
N ASN A 66 16.84 7.18 -0.54
CA ASN A 66 16.08 7.28 0.72
C ASN A 66 15.63 8.74 0.97
N GLN A 67 15.15 9.43 -0.07
CA GLN A 67 14.68 10.81 0.05
C GLN A 67 13.17 10.86 0.27
N PRO A 68 12.67 11.81 1.08
CA PRO A 68 11.25 11.95 1.35
C PRO A 68 10.47 12.23 0.06
N LEU A 69 9.28 11.61 -0.04
CA LEU A 69 8.36 11.70 -1.17
C LEU A 69 6.94 12.07 -0.72
N ASP A 70 6.78 12.58 0.50
CA ASP A 70 5.50 12.96 1.10
C ASP A 70 4.80 14.11 0.35
N THR A 71 5.56 14.93 -0.39
CA THR A 71 5.04 16.03 -1.21
C THR A 71 4.50 15.60 -2.57
N TRP A 72 4.72 14.34 -2.98
CA TRP A 72 4.27 13.87 -4.28
C TRP A 72 2.76 13.66 -4.31
N ASN A 73 2.11 14.32 -5.26
CA ASN A 73 0.74 14.00 -5.61
C ASN A 73 0.73 12.82 -6.60
N VAL A 74 0.22 11.67 -6.17
CA VAL A 74 0.11 10.45 -6.98
C VAL A 74 -1.34 10.06 -7.30
N SER A 75 -2.32 10.92 -7.04
CA SER A 75 -3.75 10.59 -7.19
C SER A 75 -4.17 10.22 -8.62
N SER A 76 -3.38 10.63 -9.62
CA SER A 76 -3.63 10.38 -11.04
C SER A 76 -2.84 9.18 -11.60
N VAL A 77 -1.97 8.57 -10.79
CA VAL A 77 -1.11 7.48 -11.23
C VAL A 77 -1.91 6.19 -11.35
N ILE A 78 -1.67 5.46 -12.43
CA ILE A 78 -2.36 4.20 -12.76
C ILE A 78 -1.45 3.00 -12.54
N LEU A 79 -0.14 3.10 -12.79
CA LEU A 79 0.83 1.99 -12.70
C LEU A 79 2.04 2.34 -11.82
N MET A 80 2.28 1.53 -10.78
CA MET A 80 3.42 1.65 -9.84
C MET A 80 4.10 0.30 -9.50
N HIS A 81 3.94 -0.73 -10.33
CA HIS A 81 4.61 -2.01 -10.07
C HIS A 81 6.13 -1.84 -10.03
N ASP A 82 6.80 -2.62 -9.18
CA ASP A 82 8.24 -2.61 -8.96
C ASP A 82 8.86 -1.24 -8.54
N MET A 83 8.06 -0.22 -8.17
CA MET A 83 8.51 1.16 -7.93
C MET A 83 9.81 1.26 -7.11
N PHE A 84 9.87 0.53 -5.99
CA PHE A 84 11.00 0.44 -5.06
C PHE A 84 11.56 -0.98 -4.95
N TYR A 85 11.30 -1.83 -5.95
CA TYR A 85 11.82 -3.19 -5.98
C TYR A 85 13.35 -3.18 -5.78
N ASN A 86 13.86 -3.85 -4.75
CA ASN A 86 15.29 -3.89 -4.41
C ASN A 86 15.92 -2.50 -4.16
N ALA A 87 15.14 -1.48 -3.81
CA ALA A 87 15.64 -0.19 -3.32
C ALA A 87 16.01 -0.33 -1.83
N SER A 88 17.11 -1.04 -1.56
CA SER A 88 17.43 -1.59 -0.24
C SER A 88 17.49 -0.59 0.92
N SER A 89 17.81 0.68 0.65
CA SER A 89 17.89 1.73 1.70
C SER A 89 16.61 2.55 1.86
N PHE A 90 15.60 2.34 1.02
CA PHE A 90 14.39 3.15 1.04
C PHE A 90 13.56 2.86 2.30
N ASN A 91 13.32 3.89 3.11
CA ASN A 91 12.56 3.80 4.36
C ASN A 91 11.84 5.13 4.65
N GLN A 92 11.09 5.64 3.67
CA GLN A 92 10.36 6.91 3.80
C GLN A 92 8.85 6.68 3.87
N PRO A 93 8.13 7.48 4.66
CA PRO A 93 6.68 7.35 4.80
C PRO A 93 5.99 7.54 3.44
N LEU A 94 4.95 6.74 3.20
CA LEU A 94 4.13 6.77 1.99
C LEU A 94 2.63 6.84 2.32
N ASP A 95 2.27 6.97 3.60
CA ASP A 95 0.89 7.00 4.10
C ASP A 95 0.07 8.18 3.56
N THR A 96 0.72 9.25 3.10
CA THR A 96 0.06 10.42 2.50
C THR A 96 -0.37 10.22 1.05
N TRP A 97 0.12 9.16 0.39
CA TRP A 97 -0.17 8.92 -1.01
C TRP A 97 -1.60 8.43 -1.22
N ASN A 98 -2.36 9.16 -2.05
CA ASN A 98 -3.64 8.67 -2.54
C ASN A 98 -3.43 7.71 -3.71
N VAL A 99 -3.52 6.40 -3.42
CA VAL A 99 -3.33 5.33 -4.40
C VAL A 99 -4.64 4.78 -5.00
N SER A 100 -5.78 5.48 -4.83
CA SER A 100 -7.10 4.98 -5.25
C SER A 100 -7.24 4.71 -6.75
N SER A 101 -6.41 5.38 -7.57
CA SER A 101 -6.40 5.24 -9.03
C SER A 101 -5.43 4.16 -9.53
N VAL A 102 -4.60 3.60 -8.65
CA VAL A 102 -3.54 2.66 -9.04
C VAL A 102 -4.14 1.28 -9.27
N THR A 103 -3.87 0.72 -10.44
CA THR A 103 -4.37 -0.60 -10.86
C THR A 103 -3.33 -1.71 -10.72
N ASN A 104 -2.05 -1.37 -10.54
CA ASN A 104 -0.97 -2.34 -10.39
C ASN A 104 0.17 -1.79 -9.51
N MET A 105 0.39 -2.42 -8.35
CA MET A 105 1.51 -2.19 -7.42
C MET A 105 2.28 -3.49 -7.13
N THR A 106 2.21 -4.47 -8.04
CA THR A 106 2.89 -5.76 -7.91
C THR A 106 4.37 -5.54 -7.57
N ARG A 107 4.85 -6.18 -6.50
CA ARG A 107 6.26 -6.15 -6.06
C ARG A 107 6.83 -4.75 -5.81
N MET A 108 5.97 -3.77 -5.53
CA MET A 108 6.35 -2.36 -5.37
C MET A 108 7.46 -2.17 -4.31
N LEU A 109 7.41 -2.95 -3.21
CA LEU A 109 8.33 -2.87 -2.07
C LEU A 109 9.12 -4.18 -1.85
N ASP A 110 9.04 -5.16 -2.76
CA ASP A 110 9.81 -6.40 -2.67
C ASP A 110 11.31 -6.09 -2.56
N PHE A 111 12.00 -6.74 -1.63
CA PHE A 111 13.44 -6.55 -1.38
C PHE A 111 13.85 -5.11 -1.03
N ALA A 112 12.93 -4.20 -0.69
CA ALA A 112 13.24 -2.92 -0.05
C ALA A 112 13.61 -3.16 1.42
N ALA A 113 14.80 -3.73 1.65
CA ALA A 113 15.18 -4.36 2.91
C ALA A 113 15.11 -3.46 4.17
N SER A 114 15.24 -2.14 4.01
CA SER A 114 15.18 -1.18 5.13
C SER A 114 13.77 -0.61 5.36
N PHE A 115 12.78 -0.94 4.54
CA PHE A 115 11.46 -0.34 4.62
C PHE A 115 10.70 -0.83 5.86
N ASP A 116 10.40 0.09 6.77
CA ASP A 116 9.75 -0.11 8.06
C ASP A 116 8.82 1.08 8.36
N GLN A 117 7.98 1.44 7.39
CA GLN A 117 7.07 2.59 7.52
C GLN A 117 5.62 2.15 7.58
N ASN A 118 4.82 2.96 8.28
CA ASN A 118 3.39 2.80 8.25
C ASN A 118 2.85 3.23 6.88
N LEU A 119 2.16 2.33 6.17
CA LEU A 119 1.47 2.62 4.91
C LEU A 119 0.05 3.16 5.09
N GLY A 120 -0.41 3.33 6.34
CA GLY A 120 -1.72 3.92 6.65
C GLY A 120 -2.88 3.26 5.92
N GLY A 121 -3.66 4.07 5.21
CA GLY A 121 -4.91 3.70 4.51
C GLY A 121 -4.72 2.94 3.20
N TRP A 122 -3.54 2.41 2.91
CA TRP A 122 -3.29 1.51 1.77
C TRP A 122 -3.92 0.13 2.05
N TYR A 123 -5.24 0.10 2.21
CA TYR A 123 -6.13 -1.04 2.47
C TYR A 123 -5.48 -2.40 2.79
N VAL A 124 -5.60 -2.74 4.06
CA VAL A 124 -5.57 -4.08 4.62
C VAL A 124 -6.73 -4.93 4.05
N VAL A 125 -6.44 -6.09 3.47
CA VAL A 125 -7.47 -7.12 3.18
C VAL A 125 -7.25 -8.33 4.08
N ILE A 126 -8.33 -8.77 4.72
CA ILE A 126 -8.35 -10.02 5.49
C ILE A 126 -8.37 -11.19 4.51
N ASP A 127 -7.29 -11.98 4.51
CA ASP A 127 -7.06 -13.19 3.71
C ASP A 127 -8.07 -14.31 4.02
N SER A 128 -8.40 -14.47 5.29
CA SER A 128 -9.39 -15.43 5.77
C SER A 128 -9.54 -15.27 7.28
N ALA A 129 -10.78 -15.26 7.76
CA ALA A 129 -11.09 -15.45 9.18
C ALA A 129 -12.28 -16.41 9.27
N SER A 130 -12.06 -17.62 9.76
CA SER A 130 -13.16 -18.44 10.27
C SER A 130 -13.45 -17.98 11.69
N ILE A 131 -14.57 -17.29 11.87
CA ILE A 131 -15.00 -16.79 13.17
C ILE A 131 -16.01 -17.79 13.74
N ASP A 132 -15.71 -18.42 14.88
CA ASP A 132 -16.67 -19.28 15.56
C ASP A 132 -17.74 -18.42 16.23
N ARG A 133 -19.02 -18.82 16.12
CA ARG A 133 -20.16 -18.16 16.79
C ARG A 133 -19.97 -18.13 18.31
N ALA A 134 -19.26 -19.10 18.88
CA ALA A 134 -18.96 -19.14 20.30
C ALA A 134 -18.07 -17.98 20.78
N ASP A 135 -17.34 -17.34 19.88
CA ASP A 135 -16.41 -16.24 20.20
C ASP A 135 -17.07 -14.86 20.15
N VAL A 136 -18.40 -14.78 20.03
CA VAL A 136 -19.16 -13.51 20.01
C VAL A 136 -20.08 -13.38 21.25
N PRO A 137 -19.99 -12.28 22.03
CA PRO A 137 -18.98 -11.22 21.97
C PRO A 137 -17.64 -11.69 22.56
N GLY A 138 -16.53 -11.42 21.88
CA GLY A 138 -15.23 -11.94 22.30
C GLY A 138 -14.09 -11.61 21.34
N ALA A 139 -12.86 -11.84 21.81
CA ALA A 139 -11.64 -11.63 21.03
C ALA A 139 -11.41 -12.81 20.08
N VAL A 140 -11.29 -12.54 18.78
CA VAL A 140 -11.08 -13.59 17.78
C VAL A 140 -9.64 -13.55 17.29
N GLY A 141 -8.78 -14.23 18.05
CA GLY A 141 -7.40 -14.58 17.67
C GLY A 141 -6.59 -13.49 16.97
N THR A 142 -5.58 -13.91 16.23
CA THR A 142 -4.79 -13.07 15.32
C THR A 142 -5.17 -13.39 13.89
N VAL A 143 -5.63 -12.39 13.14
CA VAL A 143 -5.91 -12.52 11.70
C VAL A 143 -4.74 -11.92 10.93
N SER A 144 -4.19 -12.68 9.99
CA SER A 144 -3.20 -12.16 9.05
C SER A 144 -3.92 -11.31 8.02
N ALA A 145 -3.43 -10.10 7.79
CA ALA A 145 -3.92 -9.28 6.71
C ALA A 145 -2.75 -8.70 5.92
N GLN A 146 -2.93 -8.69 4.60
CA GLN A 146 -1.96 -8.19 3.65
C GLN A 146 -2.56 -7.01 2.91
N ASN A 147 -1.72 -6.06 2.52
CA ASN A 147 -2.13 -5.05 1.55
C ASN A 147 -2.38 -5.78 0.23
N ALA A 148 -3.65 -5.82 -0.23
CA ALA A 148 -4.10 -6.64 -1.37
C ALA A 148 -3.41 -6.36 -2.71
N PHE A 149 -2.59 -5.31 -2.77
CA PHE A 149 -1.90 -4.89 -3.98
C PHE A 149 -0.41 -5.26 -4.02
N LEU A 150 0.14 -5.80 -2.93
CA LEU A 150 1.57 -6.17 -2.84
C LEU A 150 1.84 -7.65 -3.13
N ASP A 151 0.84 -8.52 -3.04
CA ASP A 151 0.94 -9.92 -3.49
C ASP A 151 -0.30 -10.29 -4.31
N GLY A 152 -0.07 -10.66 -5.57
CA GLY A 152 -1.09 -10.70 -6.61
C GLY A 152 -2.34 -11.52 -6.28
N GLN A 153 -3.43 -11.06 -6.90
CA GLN A 153 -4.75 -11.68 -7.08
C GLN A 153 -5.82 -11.18 -6.10
N ASN A 154 -6.76 -10.38 -6.64
CA ASN A 154 -8.17 -10.45 -6.24
C ASN A 154 -8.56 -11.92 -6.07
N THR A 155 -8.54 -12.41 -4.84
CA THR A 155 -9.23 -13.62 -4.43
C THR A 155 -10.61 -13.19 -3.97
N THR A 156 -11.63 -13.74 -4.61
CA THR A 156 -13.04 -13.44 -4.35
C THR A 156 -13.38 -13.85 -2.92
N TYR A 157 -13.89 -12.93 -2.11
CA TYR A 157 -14.46 -13.23 -0.80
C TYR A 157 -15.98 -13.37 -0.92
N ARG A 158 -16.52 -14.51 -0.48
CA ARG A 158 -17.96 -14.71 -0.25
C ARG A 158 -18.14 -15.04 1.23
N ILE A 159 -18.93 -14.24 1.92
CA ILE A 159 -19.37 -14.52 3.30
C ILE A 159 -20.86 -14.82 3.22
N GLU A 160 -21.28 -16.01 3.64
CA GLU A 160 -22.68 -16.35 3.88
C GLU A 160 -22.80 -17.08 5.21
N PRO A 161 -23.76 -16.68 6.04
CA PRO A 161 -24.95 -17.52 6.18
C PRO A 161 -26.22 -16.70 5.98
N GLY A 162 -26.67 -16.60 4.73
CA GLY A 162 -28.06 -16.23 4.41
C GLY A 162 -28.30 -15.32 3.20
N GLY A 163 -27.30 -14.64 2.65
CA GLY A 163 -27.47 -13.89 1.40
C GLY A 163 -26.31 -12.97 1.03
N ASP A 164 -25.87 -13.07 -0.23
CA ASP A 164 -24.75 -12.36 -0.84
C ASP A 164 -24.91 -10.82 -0.86
N SER A 165 -24.24 -10.07 0.04
CA SER A 165 -23.69 -8.70 -0.25
C SER A 165 -23.03 -7.95 0.93
N ASP A 166 -22.57 -8.62 1.99
CA ASP A 166 -21.86 -7.91 3.06
C ASP A 166 -20.50 -7.37 2.56
N ARG A 167 -20.29 -6.04 2.70
CA ARG A 167 -19.06 -5.34 2.30
C ARG A 167 -18.47 -4.61 3.51
N PHE A 168 -17.15 -4.70 3.64
CA PHE A 168 -16.40 -3.86 4.57
C PHE A 168 -16.45 -2.38 4.14
N VAL A 169 -16.80 -1.50 5.06
CA VAL A 169 -16.78 -0.04 4.94
C VAL A 169 -15.63 0.48 5.82
N ILE A 170 -14.79 1.36 5.29
CA ILE A 170 -13.82 2.06 6.14
C ILE A 170 -14.56 3.03 7.05
N ILE A 171 -14.26 2.98 8.35
CA ILE A 171 -14.75 3.98 9.31
C ILE A 171 -13.68 5.06 9.56
N ASP A 172 -12.40 4.68 9.63
CA ASP A 172 -11.27 5.61 9.70
C ASP A 172 -9.97 4.97 9.18
N GLY A 173 -8.88 5.74 9.11
CA GLY A 173 -7.62 5.35 8.46
C GLY A 173 -6.98 4.03 8.92
N ASN A 174 -7.43 3.45 10.04
CA ASN A 174 -6.94 2.16 10.57
C ASN A 174 -8.08 1.17 10.93
N GLN A 175 -9.35 1.51 10.64
CA GLN A 175 -10.51 0.69 11.00
C GLN A 175 -11.40 0.34 9.81
N LEU A 176 -11.62 -0.96 9.63
CA LEU A 176 -12.64 -1.50 8.73
C LEU A 176 -13.83 -1.99 9.56
N SER A 177 -15.03 -1.75 9.07
CA SER A 177 -16.25 -2.26 9.69
C SER A 177 -17.13 -2.98 8.68
N MET A 178 -17.74 -4.08 9.09
CA MET A 178 -18.75 -4.78 8.31
C MET A 178 -19.98 -5.01 9.16
N VAL A 179 -21.14 -4.82 8.55
CA VAL A 179 -22.42 -5.25 9.10
C VAL A 179 -22.73 -6.59 8.47
N SER A 180 -22.95 -7.62 9.30
CA SER A 180 -23.38 -8.94 8.83
C SER A 180 -24.65 -9.35 9.55
N VAL A 181 -25.53 -10.09 8.86
CA VAL A 181 -26.82 -10.53 9.39
C VAL A 181 -26.90 -12.05 9.29
N ASP A 182 -27.20 -12.73 10.40
CA ASP A 182 -27.36 -14.19 10.39
C ASP A 182 -28.77 -14.64 9.93
N ALA A 183 -28.94 -15.96 9.81
CA ALA A 183 -30.21 -16.59 9.44
C ALA A 183 -31.37 -16.27 10.42
N ASP A 184 -31.05 -15.87 11.65
CA ASP A 184 -32.01 -15.47 12.68
C ASP A 184 -32.29 -13.95 12.67
N GLN A 185 -31.76 -13.21 11.68
CA GLN A 185 -31.80 -11.75 11.52
C GLN A 185 -31.04 -10.95 12.59
N THR A 186 -30.11 -11.58 13.30
CA THR A 186 -29.25 -10.89 14.26
C THR A 186 -28.19 -10.10 13.49
N THR A 187 -28.04 -8.82 13.82
CA THR A 187 -27.03 -7.95 13.20
C THR A 187 -25.73 -7.96 14.01
N TYR A 188 -24.60 -8.14 13.33
CA TYR A 188 -23.26 -8.13 13.89
C TYR A 188 -22.46 -6.97 13.30
N ILE A 189 -21.81 -6.18 14.15
CA ILE A 189 -20.84 -5.16 13.73
C ILE A 189 -19.43 -5.73 13.95
N ILE A 190 -18.76 -6.02 12.84
CA ILE A 190 -17.42 -6.58 12.83
C ILE A 190 -16.46 -5.40 12.67
N THR A 191 -15.71 -5.04 13.71
CA THR A 191 -14.71 -3.97 13.65
C THR A 191 -13.31 -4.57 13.64
N ILE A 192 -12.55 -4.27 12.59
CA ILE A 192 -11.17 -4.71 12.41
C ILE A 192 -10.29 -3.51 12.73
N THR A 193 -9.45 -3.64 13.75
CA THR A 193 -8.46 -2.61 14.09
C THR A 193 -7.07 -3.18 13.88
N ALA A 194 -6.31 -2.60 12.95
CA ALA A 194 -4.92 -2.99 12.77
C ALA A 194 -4.07 -2.44 13.93
N THR A 195 -3.55 -3.31 14.79
CA THR A 195 -2.64 -2.95 15.89
C THR A 195 -1.47 -3.94 15.96
N GLY A 196 -0.23 -3.45 15.98
CA GLY A 196 0.95 -4.30 16.15
C GLY A 196 2.26 -3.52 16.17
N ASP A 197 3.26 -4.10 16.85
CA ASP A 197 4.65 -3.62 16.86
C ASP A 197 5.34 -4.01 15.55
N SER A 198 6.11 -3.05 15.02
CA SER A 198 6.94 -3.15 13.81
C SER A 198 7.97 -4.28 13.94
N ALA A 199 7.64 -5.48 13.46
CA ALA A 199 8.62 -6.56 13.31
C ALA A 199 8.59 -7.08 11.87
N PHE A 200 9.11 -6.26 10.96
CA PHE A 200 9.34 -6.65 9.57
C PHE A 200 10.49 -7.66 9.52
N GLY A 201 10.16 -8.94 9.36
CA GLY A 201 11.12 -9.98 9.03
C GLY A 201 11.24 -10.15 7.51
N ASN A 202 12.45 -10.03 6.97
CA ASN A 202 12.85 -10.48 5.63
C ASN A 202 11.98 -10.03 4.42
N GLY A 203 11.33 -8.86 4.49
CA GLY A 203 10.63 -8.26 3.34
C GLY A 203 9.19 -8.74 3.14
N ASP A 204 8.60 -9.39 4.15
CA ASP A 204 7.19 -9.75 4.16
C ASP A 204 6.39 -8.66 4.89
N ASN A 205 5.61 -7.86 4.15
CA ASN A 205 4.84 -6.72 4.66
C ASN A 205 3.56 -7.13 5.43
N ARG A 206 3.59 -8.27 6.12
CA ARG A 206 2.45 -8.80 6.89
C ARG A 206 2.34 -8.07 8.23
N ARG A 207 1.13 -7.59 8.54
CA ARG A 207 0.80 -7.03 9.86
C ARG A 207 0.04 -8.05 10.70
N THR A 208 0.30 -8.05 12.01
CA THR A 208 -0.63 -8.64 12.98
C THR A 208 -1.82 -7.69 13.13
N ILE A 209 -3.03 -8.23 13.02
CA ILE A 209 -4.27 -7.47 13.19
C ILE A 209 -5.07 -8.08 14.33
N THR A 210 -5.57 -7.20 15.20
CA THR A 210 -6.51 -7.58 16.26
C THR A 210 -7.92 -7.32 15.76
N VAL A 211 -8.67 -8.40 15.55
CA VAL A 211 -10.09 -8.32 15.19
C VAL A 211 -10.91 -8.35 16.47
N THR A 212 -11.72 -7.31 16.70
CA THR A 212 -12.62 -7.24 17.85
C THR A 212 -14.06 -7.29 17.36
N LEU A 213 -14.79 -8.32 17.79
CA LEU A 213 -16.18 -8.48 17.44
C LEU A 213 -17.06 -7.82 18.48
N VAL A 214 -17.89 -6.88 18.03
CA VAL A 214 -18.87 -6.22 18.88
C VAL A 214 -20.25 -6.57 18.34
N GLY A 215 -20.85 -7.60 18.92
CA GLY A 215 -22.27 -7.89 18.71
C GLY A 215 -23.10 -7.08 19.69
N ASP A 216 -24.07 -6.31 19.19
CA ASP A 216 -25.25 -5.98 20.00
C ASP A 216 -26.33 -7.01 19.63
N PRO A 217 -26.56 -8.06 20.45
CA PRO A 217 -27.59 -9.05 20.17
C PRO A 217 -29.02 -8.49 20.23
N HIS A 218 -29.23 -7.20 20.49
CA HIS A 218 -30.54 -6.60 20.78
C HIS A 218 -30.85 -5.23 20.12
N ALA A 219 -30.22 -4.85 19.01
CA ALA A 219 -30.62 -3.66 18.25
C ALA A 219 -31.67 -3.96 17.16
#